data_AF-A0A928YNH2-F1
#
_entry.id   AF-A0A928YNH2-F1
#
_cell.length_a   1.000
_cell.length_b   1.000
_cell.length_c   1.000
_cell.angle_alpha   90.00
_cell.angle_beta   90.00
_cell.angle_gamma   90.00
#
_symmetry.space_group_name_H-M   'P 1'
#
loop_
_entity.id
_entity.type
_entity.pdbx_description
1 polymer ?
#
loop_
_entity_poly.entity_id
_entity_poly.type
_entity_poly.pdbx_seq_one_letter_code
_entity_poly.pdbx_strand_id
1 'polypeptide(L)'
;MRYAALHQGKAFRAYLCLQVAQLLGAAAPQAERVATAIEAAHCYSLIHDDLPAMDDDDMRRGQPSVHIAYDEATAILAGNGLLSFAFAVLADSATHPKAETRTLLVAELAQAVGAQGMVQGQMLDIEGNADDIGALARLHSLKTGALIRYAVRSGVHLGGGDDDALEALTQYANAIGLAYQIADDVMDADDNSNDDRANFATLLGVVEARHEARHLVERACKHISVFGERGEALHHAALFVIERKN
;
A
#
# COMPACT_ATOMS: atom_id res chain seq x y z
N MET A 1 10.13 -16.19 5.63
CA MET A 1 9.57 -15.04 6.40
C MET A 1 10.61 -13.95 6.66
N ARG A 2 11.57 -14.13 7.59
CA ARG A 2 12.57 -13.07 7.92
C ARG A 2 13.39 -12.59 6.73
N TYR A 3 13.76 -13.52 5.84
CA TYR A 3 14.40 -13.19 4.57
C TYR A 3 13.60 -12.08 3.87
N ALA A 4 12.40 -12.35 3.37
CA ALA A 4 11.60 -11.33 2.68
C ALA A 4 11.31 -10.05 3.51
N ALA A 5 10.95 -10.20 4.79
CA ALA A 5 10.43 -9.09 5.60
C ALA A 5 11.49 -8.10 6.11
N LEU A 6 12.75 -8.53 6.27
CA LEU A 6 13.82 -7.69 6.81
C LEU A 6 14.71 -7.06 5.72
N HIS A 7 14.48 -7.39 4.44
CA HIS A 7 15.19 -6.72 3.35
C HIS A 7 14.72 -5.29 3.16
N GLN A 8 15.60 -4.47 2.58
CA GLN A 8 15.34 -3.05 2.34
C GLN A 8 14.09 -2.85 1.50
N GLY A 9 13.26 -1.89 1.92
CA GLY A 9 12.09 -1.41 1.22
C GLY A 9 11.80 0.03 1.62
N LYS A 10 10.95 0.71 0.86
CA LYS A 10 10.58 2.11 1.13
C LYS A 10 9.73 2.26 2.40
N ALA A 11 9.14 1.17 2.91
CA ALA A 11 8.27 1.15 4.09
C ALA A 11 7.18 2.24 4.07
N PHE A 12 6.69 2.59 2.87
CA PHE A 12 5.82 3.74 2.67
C PHE A 12 4.49 3.59 3.39
N ARG A 13 3.95 2.36 3.45
CA ARG A 13 2.67 2.08 4.12
C ARG A 13 2.83 2.19 5.64
N ALA A 14 3.88 1.60 6.20
CA ALA A 14 4.25 1.82 7.60
C ALA A 14 4.42 3.32 7.92
N TYR A 15 5.15 4.05 7.08
CA TYR A 15 5.35 5.49 7.26
C TYR A 15 4.03 6.25 7.33
N LEU A 16 3.11 6.02 6.39
CA LEU A 16 1.78 6.65 6.39
C LEU A 16 1.00 6.36 7.67
N CYS A 17 0.97 5.11 8.13
CA CYS A 17 0.31 4.73 9.38
C CYS A 17 0.91 5.49 10.58
N LEU A 18 2.24 5.52 10.68
CA LEU A 18 2.94 6.19 11.77
C LEU A 18 2.67 7.70 11.77
N GLN A 19 2.73 8.36 10.61
CA GLN A 19 2.48 9.80 10.51
C GLN A 19 1.04 10.16 10.88
N VAL A 20 0.05 9.38 10.44
CA VAL A 20 -1.36 9.62 10.78
C VAL A 20 -1.64 9.35 12.25
N ALA A 21 -1.08 8.27 12.80
CA ALA A 21 -1.22 7.94 14.21
C ALA A 21 -0.59 9.04 15.09
N GLN A 22 0.60 9.53 14.72
CA GLN A 22 1.26 10.66 15.39
C GLN A 22 0.45 11.96 15.26
N LEU A 23 -0.03 12.26 14.04
CA LEU A 23 -0.90 13.42 13.77
C LEU A 23 -2.08 13.44 14.75
N LEU A 24 -2.68 12.29 15.04
CA LEU A 24 -3.87 12.17 15.91
C LEU A 24 -3.54 11.82 17.37
N GLY A 25 -2.26 11.78 17.76
CA GLY A 25 -1.85 11.62 19.16
C GLY A 25 -1.85 10.18 19.69
N ALA A 26 -1.81 9.17 18.82
CA ALA A 26 -1.66 7.79 19.22
C ALA A 26 -0.29 7.52 19.87
N ALA A 27 -0.20 6.49 20.72
CA ALA A 27 1.06 6.08 21.33
C ALA A 27 1.97 5.38 20.30
N ALA A 28 3.24 5.81 20.22
CA ALA A 28 4.19 5.26 19.25
C ALA A 28 4.29 3.71 19.26
N PRO A 29 4.36 3.02 20.43
CA PRO A 29 4.43 1.56 20.44
C PRO A 29 3.20 0.86 19.83
N GLN A 30 2.01 1.49 19.90
CA GLN A 30 0.80 0.96 19.28
C GLN A 30 0.85 1.13 17.76
N ALA A 31 1.28 2.31 17.30
CA ALA A 31 1.44 2.63 15.89
C ALA A 31 2.50 1.75 15.21
N GLU A 32 3.63 1.48 15.88
CA GLU A 32 4.69 0.58 15.40
C GLU A 32 4.21 -0.85 15.19
N ARG A 33 3.33 -1.35 16.08
CA ARG A 33 2.74 -2.69 15.94
C ARG A 33 1.80 -2.77 14.74
N VAL A 34 0.96 -1.76 14.53
CA VAL A 34 0.08 -1.72 13.36
C VAL A 34 0.87 -1.54 12.07
N ALA A 35 1.90 -0.68 12.06
CA ALA A 35 2.83 -0.53 10.95
C ALA A 35 3.54 -1.86 10.60
N THR A 36 3.94 -2.62 11.62
CA THR A 36 4.53 -3.96 11.44
C THR A 36 3.53 -4.94 10.80
N ALA A 37 2.28 -4.92 11.24
CA ALA A 37 1.23 -5.77 10.64
C ALA A 37 0.97 -5.40 9.17
N ILE A 38 0.96 -4.10 8.84
CA ILE A 38 0.81 -3.60 7.47
C ILE A 38 1.96 -4.07 6.58
N GLU A 39 3.20 -3.96 7.02
CA GLU A 39 4.35 -4.39 6.21
C GLU A 39 4.48 -5.91 6.16
N ALA A 40 4.04 -6.65 7.17
CA ALA A 40 3.89 -8.10 7.07
C ALA A 40 2.83 -8.48 6.02
N ALA A 41 1.71 -7.75 5.99
CA ALA A 41 0.67 -7.91 4.99
C ALA A 41 1.17 -7.57 3.57
N HIS A 42 1.93 -6.49 3.41
CA HIS A 42 2.53 -6.14 2.14
C HIS A 42 3.60 -7.16 1.70
N CYS A 43 4.44 -7.60 2.64
CA CYS A 43 5.51 -8.53 2.34
C CYS A 43 4.96 -9.90 1.90
N TYR A 44 3.86 -10.39 2.49
CA TYR A 44 3.28 -11.65 1.99
C TYR A 44 2.85 -11.53 0.53
N SER A 45 2.24 -10.40 0.14
CA SER A 45 1.71 -10.25 -1.21
C SER A 45 2.85 -10.37 -2.22
N LEU A 46 3.96 -9.65 -1.98
CA LEU A 46 5.14 -9.72 -2.83
C LEU A 46 5.73 -11.13 -2.93
N ILE A 47 5.79 -11.88 -1.83
CA ILE A 47 6.32 -13.26 -1.86
C ILE A 47 5.47 -14.16 -2.75
N HIS A 48 4.15 -13.96 -2.73
CA HIS A 48 3.22 -14.74 -3.54
C HIS A 48 3.23 -14.25 -4.99
N ASP A 49 3.20 -12.94 -5.22
CA ASP A 49 3.29 -12.31 -6.54
C ASP A 49 4.54 -12.80 -7.30
N ASP A 50 5.67 -12.98 -6.62
CA ASP A 50 6.92 -13.49 -7.21
C ASP A 50 6.86 -14.95 -7.70
N LEU A 51 5.83 -15.75 -7.37
CA LEU A 51 5.79 -17.17 -7.74
C LEU A 51 5.64 -17.40 -9.25
N PRO A 52 6.09 -18.56 -9.77
CA PRO A 52 5.97 -18.88 -11.21
C PRO A 52 4.54 -18.90 -11.77
N ALA A 53 3.54 -19.06 -10.91
CA ALA A 53 2.13 -19.02 -11.28
C ALA A 53 1.54 -17.59 -11.31
N MET A 54 2.33 -16.57 -10.98
CA MET A 54 1.95 -15.16 -10.97
C MET A 54 2.90 -14.33 -11.84
N ASP A 55 3.76 -13.50 -11.25
CA ASP A 55 4.65 -12.60 -11.99
C ASP A 55 5.95 -13.31 -12.44
N ASP A 56 6.27 -14.48 -11.88
CA ASP A 56 7.46 -15.29 -12.20
C ASP A 56 8.78 -14.50 -12.05
N ASP A 57 8.85 -13.65 -11.02
CA ASP A 57 9.99 -12.80 -10.73
C ASP A 57 11.13 -13.58 -10.04
N ASP A 58 12.24 -13.81 -10.74
CA ASP A 58 13.46 -14.41 -10.16
C ASP A 58 14.13 -13.51 -9.11
N MET A 59 13.95 -12.20 -9.23
CA MET A 59 14.70 -11.18 -8.49
C MET A 59 13.79 -10.08 -7.94
N ARG A 60 13.98 -9.72 -6.68
CA ARG A 60 13.32 -8.59 -6.04
C ARG A 60 14.34 -7.70 -5.33
N ARG A 61 14.40 -6.42 -5.74
CA ARG A 61 15.31 -5.40 -5.17
C ARG A 61 16.79 -5.85 -5.16
N GLY A 62 17.23 -6.43 -6.27
CA GLY A 62 18.60 -6.92 -6.44
C GLY A 62 18.97 -8.16 -5.62
N GLN A 63 17.98 -8.85 -5.03
CA GLN A 63 18.15 -10.13 -4.36
C GLN A 63 17.28 -11.20 -5.02
N PRO A 64 17.63 -12.49 -4.93
CA PRO A 64 16.74 -13.55 -5.37
C PRO A 64 15.38 -13.48 -4.67
N SER A 65 14.29 -13.72 -5.40
CA SER A 65 12.98 -13.86 -4.79
C SER A 65 12.93 -15.07 -3.85
N VAL A 66 11.92 -15.16 -2.98
CA VAL A 66 11.89 -16.20 -1.92
C VAL A 66 11.88 -17.60 -2.51
N HIS A 67 11.16 -17.81 -3.61
CA HIS A 67 11.05 -19.13 -4.22
C HIS A 67 12.37 -19.55 -4.90
N ILE A 68 13.18 -18.60 -5.38
CA ILE A 68 14.53 -18.84 -5.90
C ILE A 68 15.55 -19.07 -4.78
N ALA A 69 15.52 -18.26 -3.71
CA ALA A 69 16.44 -18.41 -2.59
C ALA A 69 16.21 -19.69 -1.76
N TYR A 70 15.01 -20.25 -1.84
CA TYR A 70 14.60 -21.45 -1.11
C TYR A 70 13.90 -22.42 -2.07
N ASP A 71 12.56 -22.47 -2.01
CA ASP A 71 11.69 -23.26 -2.87
C ASP A 71 10.26 -22.68 -2.85
N GLU A 72 9.42 -23.09 -3.80
CA GLU A 72 8.03 -22.62 -3.91
C GLU A 72 7.19 -22.92 -2.67
N ALA A 73 7.33 -24.12 -2.09
CA ALA A 73 6.56 -24.52 -0.91
C ALA A 73 6.87 -23.61 0.30
N THR A 74 8.14 -23.27 0.49
CA THR A 74 8.63 -22.36 1.52
C THR A 74 8.15 -20.93 1.25
N ALA A 75 8.14 -20.48 0.00
CA ALA A 75 7.60 -19.17 -0.37
C ALA A 75 6.10 -19.07 -0.07
N ILE A 76 5.31 -20.06 -0.49
CA ILE A 76 3.87 -20.16 -0.20
C ILE A 76 3.64 -20.06 1.32
N LEU A 77 4.26 -20.95 2.09
CA LEU A 77 4.08 -21.00 3.55
C LEU A 77 4.62 -19.75 4.27
N ALA A 78 5.68 -19.12 3.75
CA ALA A 78 6.20 -17.86 4.29
C ALA A 78 5.19 -16.72 4.11
N GLY A 79 4.54 -16.64 2.95
CA GLY A 79 3.46 -15.67 2.72
C GLY A 79 2.26 -15.94 3.63
N ASN A 80 1.78 -17.19 3.70
CA ASN A 80 0.68 -17.55 4.61
C ASN A 80 0.99 -17.21 6.08
N GLY A 81 2.23 -17.47 6.51
CA GLY A 81 2.72 -17.15 7.85
C GLY A 81 2.74 -15.65 8.13
N LEU A 82 3.19 -14.82 7.17
CA LEU A 82 3.24 -13.37 7.34
C LEU A 82 1.84 -12.74 7.37
N LEU A 83 0.93 -13.18 6.52
CA LEU A 83 -0.47 -12.74 6.56
C LEU A 83 -1.12 -13.10 7.91
N SER A 84 -0.94 -14.34 8.36
CA SER A 84 -1.46 -14.79 9.66
C SER A 84 -0.84 -14.01 10.83
N PHE A 85 0.46 -13.72 10.75
CA PHE A 85 1.18 -12.92 11.73
C PHE A 85 0.63 -11.48 11.80
N ALA A 86 0.30 -10.85 10.67
CA ALA A 86 -0.29 -9.52 10.66
C ALA A 86 -1.58 -9.46 11.50
N PHE A 87 -2.50 -10.41 11.31
CA PHE A 87 -3.73 -10.49 12.10
C PHE A 87 -3.46 -10.78 13.59
N ALA A 88 -2.50 -11.66 13.90
CA ALA A 88 -2.11 -11.95 15.27
C ALA A 88 -1.59 -10.70 16.00
N VAL A 89 -0.75 -9.89 15.33
CA VAL A 89 -0.26 -8.63 15.86
C VAL A 89 -1.42 -7.68 16.15
N LEU A 90 -2.36 -7.50 15.22
CA LEU A 90 -3.49 -6.57 15.40
C LEU A 90 -4.44 -7.00 16.52
N ALA A 91 -4.68 -8.30 16.69
CA ALA A 91 -5.59 -8.85 17.70
C ALA A 91 -5.02 -8.78 19.13
N ASP A 92 -3.69 -8.68 19.27
CA ASP A 92 -2.98 -8.66 20.55
C ASP A 92 -3.31 -7.40 21.38
N SER A 93 -3.57 -7.58 22.67
CA SER A 93 -3.79 -6.50 23.64
C SER A 93 -2.67 -5.45 23.70
N ALA A 94 -1.44 -5.80 23.35
CA ALA A 94 -0.32 -4.88 23.26
C ALA A 94 -0.46 -3.87 22.10
N THR A 95 -1.28 -4.17 21.09
CA THR A 95 -1.55 -3.25 19.96
C THR A 95 -2.50 -2.14 20.37
N HIS A 96 -3.54 -2.47 21.15
CA HIS A 96 -4.43 -1.46 21.70
C HIS A 96 -5.23 -2.04 22.88
N PRO A 97 -5.46 -1.30 23.99
CA PRO A 97 -6.17 -1.84 25.15
C PRO A 97 -7.66 -2.14 24.87
N LYS A 98 -8.34 -1.31 24.08
CA LYS A 98 -9.76 -1.51 23.71
C LYS A 98 -9.90 -2.59 22.65
N ALA A 99 -10.74 -3.59 22.90
CA ALA A 99 -10.98 -4.71 21.99
C ALA A 99 -11.72 -4.28 20.71
N GLU A 100 -12.53 -3.23 20.81
CA GLU A 100 -13.30 -2.66 19.71
C GLU A 100 -12.36 -2.09 18.64
N THR A 101 -11.33 -1.33 19.05
CA THR A 101 -10.30 -0.81 18.14
C THR A 101 -9.53 -1.95 17.47
N ARG A 102 -9.14 -2.99 18.22
CA ARG A 102 -8.44 -4.16 17.65
C ARG A 102 -9.31 -4.90 16.63
N THR A 103 -10.58 -5.10 16.95
CA THR A 103 -11.56 -5.72 16.06
C THR A 103 -11.71 -4.92 14.77
N LEU A 104 -11.80 -3.60 14.86
CA LEU A 104 -11.89 -2.71 13.70
C LEU A 104 -10.63 -2.79 12.83
N LEU A 105 -9.44 -2.74 13.43
CA LEU A 105 -8.16 -2.88 12.72
C LEU A 105 -8.06 -4.22 11.98
N VAL A 106 -8.47 -5.32 12.61
CA VAL A 106 -8.50 -6.66 12.00
C VAL A 106 -9.51 -6.72 10.85
N ALA A 107 -10.73 -6.21 11.07
CA ALA A 107 -11.78 -6.24 10.07
C ALA A 107 -11.42 -5.44 8.82
N GLU A 108 -10.88 -4.23 8.99
CA GLU A 108 -10.45 -3.40 7.85
C GLU A 108 -9.23 -3.98 7.13
N LEU A 109 -8.27 -4.61 7.84
CA LEU A 109 -7.17 -5.30 7.16
C LEU A 109 -7.71 -6.45 6.32
N ALA A 110 -8.63 -7.25 6.86
CA ALA A 110 -9.23 -8.38 6.15
C ALA A 110 -9.95 -7.95 4.87
N GLN A 111 -10.64 -6.81 4.90
CA GLN A 111 -11.23 -6.22 3.69
C GLN A 111 -10.16 -5.75 2.70
N ALA A 112 -9.13 -5.04 3.19
CA ALA A 112 -8.09 -4.46 2.36
C ALA A 112 -7.23 -5.51 1.64
N VAL A 113 -6.94 -6.65 2.29
CA VAL A 113 -6.10 -7.71 1.72
C VAL A 113 -6.91 -8.85 1.10
N GLY A 114 -8.21 -8.93 1.36
CA GLY A 114 -9.07 -10.02 0.93
C GLY A 114 -9.70 -9.84 -0.46
N ALA A 115 -10.76 -10.61 -0.71
CA ALA A 115 -11.48 -10.69 -1.99
C ALA A 115 -12.26 -9.42 -2.39
N GLN A 116 -12.26 -8.37 -1.57
CA GLN A 116 -12.82 -7.06 -1.88
C GLN A 116 -11.72 -5.98 -1.98
N GLY A 117 -10.45 -6.38 -1.90
CA GLY A 117 -9.30 -5.51 -1.91
C GLY A 117 -8.17 -6.11 -2.74
N MET A 118 -6.99 -6.24 -2.15
CA MET A 118 -5.75 -6.60 -2.83
C MET A 118 -5.86 -7.89 -3.66
N VAL A 119 -6.46 -8.96 -3.13
CA VAL A 119 -6.62 -10.22 -3.88
C VAL A 119 -7.54 -10.06 -5.09
N GLN A 120 -8.59 -9.23 -4.99
CA GLN A 120 -9.42 -8.91 -6.16
C GLN A 120 -8.63 -8.11 -7.20
N GLY A 121 -7.84 -7.13 -6.75
CA GLY A 121 -6.97 -6.37 -7.63
C GLY A 121 -5.96 -7.25 -8.35
N GLN A 122 -5.34 -8.20 -7.63
CA GLN A 122 -4.41 -9.17 -8.23
C GLN A 122 -5.10 -10.08 -9.25
N MET A 123 -6.35 -10.48 -9.00
CA MET A 123 -7.10 -11.29 -9.98
C MET A 123 -7.41 -10.50 -11.25
N LEU A 124 -7.84 -9.24 -11.12
CA LEU A 124 -8.08 -8.37 -12.27
C LEU A 124 -6.81 -8.14 -13.10
N ASP A 125 -5.67 -8.07 -12.43
CA ASP A 125 -4.36 -7.92 -13.07
C ASP A 125 -3.94 -9.19 -13.84
N ILE A 126 -4.10 -10.37 -13.24
CA ILE A 126 -3.85 -11.66 -13.89
C ILE A 126 -4.78 -11.87 -15.10
N GLU A 127 -6.04 -11.45 -14.99
CA GLU A 127 -7.01 -11.53 -16.09
C GLU A 127 -6.62 -10.63 -17.28
N GLY A 128 -5.83 -9.57 -17.06
CA GLY A 128 -5.26 -8.73 -18.11
C GLY A 128 -6.27 -7.90 -18.93
N ASN A 129 -7.48 -7.67 -18.40
CA ASN A 129 -8.58 -7.01 -19.15
C ASN A 129 -8.76 -5.52 -18.79
N ALA A 130 -7.73 -4.85 -18.27
CA ALA A 130 -7.80 -3.44 -17.84
C ALA A 130 -7.45 -2.49 -19.01
N ASP A 131 -8.31 -2.47 -20.03
CA ASP A 131 -8.01 -1.82 -21.32
C ASP A 131 -8.38 -0.32 -21.38
N ASP A 132 -8.97 0.22 -20.31
CA ASP A 132 -9.32 1.64 -20.20
C ASP A 132 -8.91 2.21 -18.83
N ILE A 133 -8.84 3.54 -18.77
CA ILE A 133 -8.42 4.29 -17.58
C ILE A 133 -9.27 3.98 -16.34
N GLY A 134 -10.58 3.77 -16.52
CA GLY A 134 -11.49 3.45 -15.42
C GLY A 134 -11.26 2.03 -14.89
N ALA A 135 -11.07 1.07 -15.78
CA ALA A 135 -10.73 -0.31 -15.42
C ALA A 135 -9.37 -0.37 -14.72
N LEU A 136 -8.36 0.34 -15.23
CA LEU A 136 -7.02 0.41 -14.66
C LEU A 136 -7.03 1.10 -13.28
N ALA A 137 -7.74 2.23 -13.15
CA ALA A 137 -7.93 2.89 -11.86
C ALA A 137 -8.63 1.98 -10.84
N ARG A 138 -9.63 1.20 -11.26
CA ARG A 138 -10.29 0.22 -10.39
C ARG A 138 -9.32 -0.87 -9.95
N LEU A 139 -8.58 -1.48 -10.87
CA LEU A 139 -7.56 -2.49 -10.57
C LEU A 139 -6.59 -1.97 -9.52
N HIS A 140 -5.96 -0.81 -9.75
CA HIS A 140 -4.95 -0.28 -8.82
C HIS A 140 -5.54 0.22 -7.50
N SER A 141 -6.79 0.70 -7.49
CA SER A 141 -7.48 1.06 -6.25
C SER A 141 -7.67 -0.14 -5.30
N LEU A 142 -7.68 -1.35 -5.87
CA LEU A 142 -7.79 -2.62 -5.18
C LEU A 142 -6.40 -3.22 -4.90
N LYS A 143 -5.60 -3.48 -5.94
CA LYS A 143 -4.29 -4.17 -5.86
C LYS A 143 -3.32 -3.42 -4.93
N THR A 144 -3.19 -2.11 -5.14
CA THR A 144 -2.20 -1.29 -4.42
C THR A 144 -2.86 -0.36 -3.41
N GLY A 145 -3.94 0.31 -3.83
CA GLY A 145 -4.62 1.36 -3.09
C GLY A 145 -5.32 0.88 -1.81
N ALA A 146 -5.83 -0.35 -1.78
CA ALA A 146 -6.57 -0.85 -0.62
C ALA A 146 -5.70 -0.90 0.65
N LEU A 147 -4.47 -1.40 0.54
CA LEU A 147 -3.56 -1.48 1.68
C LEU A 147 -2.97 -0.11 2.07
N ILE A 148 -2.79 0.81 1.11
CA ILE A 148 -2.42 2.21 1.40
C ILE A 148 -3.53 2.92 2.17
N ARG A 149 -4.78 2.78 1.71
CA ARG A 149 -5.97 3.31 2.40
C ARG A 149 -6.10 2.72 3.79
N TYR A 150 -5.90 1.41 3.95
CA TYR A 150 -5.87 0.77 5.26
C TYR A 150 -4.81 1.38 6.17
N ALA A 151 -3.57 1.56 5.67
CA ALA A 151 -2.48 2.10 6.47
C ALA A 151 -2.77 3.51 7.01
N VAL A 152 -3.40 4.36 6.20
CA VAL A 152 -3.82 5.70 6.65
C VAL A 152 -4.96 5.60 7.66
N ARG A 153 -6.03 4.85 7.35
CA ARG A 153 -7.20 4.70 8.22
C ARG A 153 -6.86 4.05 9.56
N SER A 154 -5.93 3.09 9.58
CA SER A 154 -5.48 2.45 10.81
C SER A 154 -4.82 3.44 11.77
N GLY A 155 -4.09 4.43 11.24
CA GLY A 155 -3.58 5.53 12.05
C GLY A 155 -4.69 6.38 12.69
N VAL A 156 -5.80 6.59 11.97
CA VAL A 156 -6.99 7.29 12.47
C VAL A 156 -7.62 6.52 13.63
N HIS A 157 -7.81 5.21 13.45
CA HIS A 157 -8.39 4.33 14.46
C HIS A 157 -7.57 4.27 15.75
N LEU A 158 -6.23 4.34 15.64
CA LEU A 158 -5.34 4.40 16.79
C LEU A 158 -5.37 5.75 17.51
N GLY A 159 -5.42 6.84 16.74
CA GLY A 159 -5.44 8.20 17.29
C GLY A 159 -6.80 8.64 17.81
N GLY A 160 -7.87 7.89 17.51
CA GLY A 160 -9.24 8.25 17.89
C GLY A 160 -9.74 9.49 17.14
N GLY A 161 -9.37 9.63 15.85
CA GLY A 161 -9.91 10.67 14.99
C GLY A 161 -11.43 10.52 14.82
N ASP A 162 -12.12 11.64 14.60
CA ASP A 162 -13.55 11.68 14.31
C ASP A 162 -13.85 11.30 12.84
N ASP A 163 -15.14 11.25 12.51
CA ASP A 163 -15.59 10.88 11.17
C ASP A 163 -15.08 11.83 10.08
N ASP A 164 -14.93 13.12 10.41
CA ASP A 164 -14.39 14.13 9.49
C ASP A 164 -12.90 13.87 9.21
N ALA A 165 -12.10 13.57 10.24
CA ALA A 165 -10.71 13.20 10.09
C ALA A 165 -10.57 11.89 9.30
N LEU A 166 -11.41 10.89 9.58
CA LEU A 166 -11.42 9.60 8.89
C LEU A 166 -11.72 9.77 7.40
N GLU A 167 -12.72 10.58 7.04
CA GLU A 167 -13.09 10.85 5.65
C GLU A 167 -11.98 11.62 4.92
N ALA A 168 -11.49 12.72 5.52
CA ALA A 168 -10.41 13.53 4.92
C ALA A 168 -9.16 12.70 4.64
N LEU A 169 -8.74 11.87 5.60
CA LEU A 169 -7.56 11.02 5.45
C LEU A 169 -7.82 9.82 4.52
N THR A 170 -9.05 9.32 4.43
CA THR A 170 -9.41 8.30 3.43
C THR A 170 -9.30 8.86 2.01
N GLN A 171 -9.79 10.08 1.76
CA GLN A 171 -9.68 10.72 0.44
C GLN A 171 -8.23 11.05 0.07
N TYR A 172 -7.44 11.50 1.04
CA TYR A 172 -5.99 11.65 0.89
C TYR A 172 -5.32 10.33 0.45
N ALA A 173 -5.63 9.22 1.13
CA ALA A 173 -5.02 7.93 0.84
C ALA A 173 -5.44 7.38 -0.53
N ASN A 174 -6.70 7.59 -0.94
CA ASN A 174 -7.18 7.21 -2.27
C ASN A 174 -6.44 7.95 -3.38
N ALA A 175 -6.29 9.27 -3.24
CA ALA A 175 -5.61 10.10 -4.22
C ALA A 175 -4.12 9.74 -4.33
N ILE A 176 -3.44 9.56 -3.20
CA ILE A 176 -2.02 9.16 -3.18
C ILE A 176 -1.81 7.74 -3.69
N GLY A 177 -2.69 6.80 -3.36
CA GLY A 177 -2.58 5.43 -3.84
C GLY A 177 -2.60 5.35 -5.37
N LEU A 178 -3.49 6.13 -6.01
CA LEU A 178 -3.55 6.22 -7.47
C LEU A 178 -2.37 7.00 -8.05
N ALA A 179 -2.00 8.14 -7.45
CA ALA A 179 -0.83 8.92 -7.88
C ALA A 179 0.47 8.09 -7.83
N TYR A 180 0.60 7.23 -6.83
CA TYR A 180 1.74 6.34 -6.65
C TYR A 180 1.86 5.38 -7.82
N GLN A 181 0.76 4.74 -8.23
CA GLN A 181 0.80 3.86 -9.38
C GLN A 181 1.15 4.62 -10.67
N ILE A 182 0.48 5.74 -10.95
CA ILE A 182 0.74 6.51 -12.18
C ILE A 182 2.20 6.96 -12.24
N ALA A 183 2.78 7.35 -11.09
CA ALA A 183 4.19 7.70 -11.02
C ALA A 183 5.12 6.51 -11.30
N ASP A 184 4.79 5.29 -10.83
CA ASP A 184 5.55 4.08 -11.15
C ASP A 184 5.48 3.76 -12.65
N ASP A 185 4.29 3.75 -13.26
CA ASP A 185 4.12 3.50 -14.70
C ASP A 185 4.90 4.51 -15.56
N VAL A 186 4.96 5.77 -15.13
CA VAL A 186 5.76 6.82 -15.81
C VAL A 186 7.27 6.56 -15.68
N MET A 187 7.74 6.11 -14.51
CA MET A 187 9.16 5.77 -14.31
C MET A 187 9.56 4.55 -15.14
N ASP A 188 8.72 3.52 -15.18
CA ASP A 188 8.98 2.28 -15.92
C ASP A 188 9.04 2.53 -17.44
N ALA A 189 8.21 3.44 -17.96
CA ALA A 189 8.24 3.89 -19.35
C ALA A 189 9.52 4.69 -19.69
N ASP A 190 10.01 5.52 -18.76
CA ASP A 190 11.25 6.30 -18.95
C ASP A 190 12.51 5.39 -18.96
N ASP A 191 12.47 4.26 -18.25
CA ASP A 191 13.57 3.28 -18.17
C ASP A 191 13.66 2.31 -19.38
N ASN A 192 12.85 2.52 -20.43
CA ASN A 192 12.71 1.63 -21.61
C ASN A 192 12.43 0.16 -21.23
N SER A 193 11.75 -0.08 -20.11
CA SER A 193 11.23 -1.41 -19.82
C SER A 193 10.07 -1.69 -20.79
N ASN A 194 10.24 -2.68 -21.67
CA ASN A 194 9.19 -3.09 -22.58
C ASN A 194 8.22 -4.00 -21.83
N ASP A 195 7.26 -3.41 -21.10
CA ASP A 195 6.06 -4.12 -20.70
C ASP A 195 4.96 -3.87 -21.76
N ASP A 196 4.52 -4.93 -22.42
CA ASP A 196 3.46 -4.88 -23.44
C ASP A 196 2.06 -4.73 -22.81
N ARG A 197 1.94 -4.72 -21.47
CA ARG A 197 0.67 -4.55 -20.75
C ARG A 197 0.18 -3.09 -20.76
N ALA A 198 -1.14 -2.93 -20.80
CA ALA A 198 -1.77 -1.61 -20.69
C ALA A 198 -1.52 -1.01 -19.30
N ASN A 199 -0.96 0.20 -19.27
CA ASN A 199 -0.72 0.98 -18.05
C ASN A 199 -1.09 2.46 -18.26
N PHE A 200 -0.96 3.30 -17.23
CA PHE A 200 -1.37 4.70 -17.35
C PHE A 200 -0.52 5.48 -18.35
N ALA A 201 0.78 5.17 -18.45
CA ALA A 201 1.69 5.82 -19.39
C ALA A 201 1.35 5.47 -20.84
N THR A 202 0.93 4.23 -21.14
CA THR A 202 0.53 3.80 -22.49
C THR A 202 -0.85 4.34 -22.88
N LEU A 203 -1.80 4.37 -21.93
CA LEU A 203 -3.19 4.79 -22.21
C LEU A 203 -3.38 6.31 -22.23
N LEU A 204 -2.70 7.06 -21.35
CA LEU A 204 -2.78 8.52 -21.31
C LEU A 204 -1.69 9.21 -22.15
N GLY A 205 -0.54 8.56 -22.30
CA GLY A 205 0.72 9.22 -22.67
C GLY A 205 1.49 9.68 -21.43
N VAL A 206 2.83 9.59 -21.48
CA VAL A 206 3.73 9.90 -20.35
C VAL A 206 3.52 11.31 -19.81
N VAL A 207 3.30 12.30 -20.69
CA VAL A 207 3.13 13.71 -20.29
C VAL A 207 1.82 13.90 -19.51
N GLU A 208 0.74 13.36 -20.03
CA GLU A 208 -0.60 13.41 -19.44
C GLU A 208 -0.66 12.60 -18.13
N ALA A 209 -0.07 11.40 -18.10
CA ALA A 209 0.06 10.59 -16.89
C ALA A 209 0.81 11.36 -15.79
N ARG A 210 1.92 12.03 -16.13
CA ARG A 210 2.67 12.87 -15.18
C ARG A 210 1.84 14.06 -14.68
N HIS A 211 1.00 14.65 -15.53
CA HIS A 211 0.08 15.71 -15.11
C HIS A 211 -0.99 15.17 -14.15
N GLU A 212 -1.59 14.02 -14.46
CA GLU A 212 -2.62 13.41 -13.62
C GLU A 212 -2.07 13.01 -12.24
N ALA A 213 -0.87 12.44 -12.17
CA ALA A 213 -0.21 12.14 -10.90
C ALA A 213 -0.03 13.40 -10.03
N ARG A 214 0.40 14.53 -10.64
CA ARG A 214 0.51 15.82 -9.93
C ARG A 214 -0.84 16.33 -9.46
N HIS A 215 -1.87 16.27 -10.29
CA HIS A 215 -3.21 16.71 -9.94
C HIS A 215 -3.79 15.88 -8.78
N LEU A 216 -3.54 14.57 -8.74
CA LEU A 216 -3.93 13.71 -7.62
C LEU A 216 -3.18 14.08 -6.32
N VAL A 217 -1.87 14.37 -6.40
CA VAL A 217 -1.10 14.86 -5.24
C VAL A 217 -1.66 16.18 -4.73
N GLU A 218 -1.97 17.14 -5.60
CA GLU A 218 -2.60 18.40 -5.21
C GLU A 218 -3.95 18.19 -4.51
N ARG A 219 -4.77 17.26 -5.03
CA ARG A 219 -6.04 16.86 -4.40
C ARG A 219 -5.82 16.24 -3.02
N ALA A 220 -4.85 15.34 -2.89
CA ALA A 220 -4.49 14.74 -1.61
C ALA A 220 -4.14 15.83 -0.58
N CYS A 221 -3.26 16.77 -0.96
CA CYS A 221 -2.85 17.88 -0.12
C CYS A 221 -4.03 18.79 0.30
N LYS A 222 -5.03 18.99 -0.56
CA LYS A 222 -6.26 19.72 -0.20
C LYS A 222 -7.05 19.01 0.90
N HIS A 223 -7.17 17.69 0.85
CA HIS A 223 -7.91 16.92 1.86
C HIS A 223 -7.29 17.01 3.26
N ILE A 224 -5.96 17.11 3.36
CA ILE A 224 -5.26 17.23 4.66
C ILE A 224 -5.07 18.68 5.13
N SER A 225 -5.50 19.68 4.36
CA SER A 225 -5.34 21.09 4.71
C SER A 225 -6.01 21.48 6.03
N VAL A 226 -7.07 20.75 6.43
CA VAL A 226 -7.77 20.92 7.71
C VAL A 226 -6.87 20.70 8.93
N PHE A 227 -5.76 19.97 8.78
CA PHE A 227 -4.81 19.69 9.85
C PHE A 227 -3.73 20.78 10.01
N GLY A 228 -3.68 21.77 9.11
CA GLY A 228 -2.69 22.85 9.13
C GLY A 228 -1.25 22.32 9.17
N GLU A 229 -0.40 22.95 9.98
CA GLU A 229 1.02 22.59 10.14
C GLU A 229 1.22 21.14 10.62
N ARG A 230 0.25 20.57 11.36
CA ARG A 230 0.35 19.17 11.82
C ARG A 230 0.30 18.17 10.65
N GLY A 231 -0.27 18.56 9.51
CA GLY A 231 -0.35 17.75 8.29
C GLY A 231 0.91 17.80 7.41
N GLU A 232 1.94 18.55 7.78
CA GLU A 232 3.14 18.78 6.95
C GLU A 232 3.85 17.46 6.55
N ALA A 233 3.99 16.51 7.48
CA ALA A 233 4.62 15.24 7.17
C ALA A 233 3.86 14.42 6.11
N LEU A 234 2.53 14.53 6.09
CA LEU A 234 1.67 13.91 5.07
C LEU A 234 1.72 14.69 3.75
N HIS A 235 1.89 16.01 3.80
CA HIS A 235 2.14 16.82 2.61
C HIS A 235 3.45 16.41 1.92
N HIS A 236 4.54 16.30 2.67
CA HIS A 236 5.82 15.80 2.16
C HIS A 236 5.73 14.37 1.63
N ALA A 237 4.97 13.51 2.30
CA ALA A 237 4.73 12.14 1.82
C ALA A 237 4.05 12.14 0.44
N ALA A 238 3.11 13.05 0.21
CA ALA A 238 2.39 13.18 -1.05
C ALA A 238 3.33 13.65 -2.19
N LEU A 239 4.18 14.65 -1.91
CA LEU A 239 5.15 15.15 -2.88
C LEU A 239 6.21 14.10 -3.24
N PHE A 240 6.67 13.33 -2.25
CA PHE A 240 7.62 12.24 -2.46
C PHE A 240 7.15 11.23 -3.51
N VAL A 241 5.83 10.99 -3.62
CA VAL A 241 5.24 10.05 -4.58
C VAL A 241 5.64 10.34 -6.03
N ILE A 242 5.71 11.62 -6.40
CA ILE A 242 5.99 12.08 -7.76
C ILE A 242 7.43 12.58 -7.97
N GLU A 243 8.19 12.76 -6.89
CA GLU A 243 9.59 13.24 -6.92
C GLU A 243 10.62 12.11 -6.79
N ARG A 244 10.18 10.90 -6.41
CA ARG A 244 11.06 9.74 -6.24
C ARG A 244 11.76 9.36 -7.54
N LYS A 245 12.97 8.83 -7.39
CA LYS A 245 13.76 8.15 -8.43
C LYS A 245 13.91 6.68 -8.04
N ASN A 246 14.01 5.80 -9.04
CA ASN A 246 14.32 4.38 -8.84
C ASN A 246 15.66 4.17 -8.13
#